data_AF-A0AAE0LNB0-F1
#
_entry.id   AF-A0AAE0LNB0-F1
#
_cell.length_a   1.000
_cell.length_b   1.000
_cell.length_c   1.000
_cell.angle_alpha   90.00
_cell.angle_beta   90.00
_cell.angle_gamma   90.00
#
_symmetry.space_group_name_H-M   'P 1'
#
loop_
_entity.id
_entity.type
_entity.pdbx_description
1 polymer ?
#
loop_
_entity_poly.entity_id
_entity_poly.type
_entity_poly.pdbx_seq_one_letter_code
_entity_poly.pdbx_strand_id
1 'polypeptide(L)'
;MVFPGHFSRGCLRCRQRKVKCDETRPSCRRCLIYGKPCTGYTDQFQFRHRSSPASVVAAAGAVSTQECTQEQGSKGPRRRSPQQPGVAARAGEQRQRRKQQPIPSLLPPTSPRQEQQQTVENGRLSRALPRAPDPCYDHVSLFYFIHRFVTPNREDGFPGHLSFLPTLYDSHSHGLLEASTLSVAQMAAYNKFGGEKFRVQSYENYSRAIRMLQNLLQSEEEAKDDKVITSVLLLCMLNDISGERPGGPREHAPGLYYLVEKRGPEQIATSQGAELLFLALIRLHVYSFLNDDDTYVDPGTIATAWGAFNPLLRALGMMSKTLVLRHKLLSRSAQLDVEEQVSVIQTCSETLDDFHLWDVEAADYWHSMFKGRGSPTALGQVASGTTHYDVETACTIILIRSARLILLVSMITYHYQQEQWGGGIGTTLDEYLPFLEMDVAAVIDDILATVPYALGDVGQGGLPGTVPHDGAAAIVIVQSIRLVSSCAYVTPEQNMKAMEILARLNGGIGIRAAVAVGEDNIGKTRWAQEQISLRSWINPGVGWSPSSAEDTLSPVVATPPQCTVTGSVQDGSPVLDFGYMVGS
;
A
#
# COMPACT_ATOMS: atom_id res chain seq x y z
N MET A 1 -17.64 -15.15 37.21
CA MET A 1 -16.41 -14.76 36.47
C MET A 1 -15.22 -14.88 37.39
N VAL A 2 -14.08 -15.36 36.90
CA VAL A 2 -12.80 -15.37 37.62
C VAL A 2 -11.85 -14.42 36.88
N PHE A 3 -11.31 -13.42 37.57
CA PHE A 3 -10.40 -12.45 36.96
C PHE A 3 -9.05 -13.11 36.62
N PRO A 4 -8.57 -13.05 35.36
CA PRO A 4 -7.20 -13.44 35.03
C PRO A 4 -6.23 -12.40 35.61
N GLY A 5 -5.34 -12.83 36.52
CA GLY A 5 -4.42 -11.94 37.23
C GLY A 5 -3.41 -11.22 36.33
N HIS A 6 -3.04 -10.00 36.71
CA HIS A 6 -2.10 -9.13 36.00
C HIS A 6 -0.76 -9.83 35.67
N PHE A 7 -0.35 -9.79 34.40
CA PHE A 7 0.86 -10.46 33.92
C PHE A 7 2.13 -9.85 34.52
N SER A 8 3.02 -10.71 35.05
CA SER A 8 4.28 -10.27 35.68
C SER A 8 5.18 -9.46 34.73
N ARG A 9 5.52 -8.24 35.15
CA ARG A 9 6.41 -7.28 34.46
C ARG A 9 7.91 -7.60 34.58
N GLY A 10 8.28 -8.70 35.23
CA GLY A 10 9.68 -9.08 35.43
C GLY A 10 10.44 -9.43 34.14
N CYS A 11 11.77 -9.29 34.15
CA CYS A 11 12.62 -9.59 32.99
C CYS A 11 12.50 -11.05 32.56
N LEU A 12 12.78 -11.34 31.28
CA LEU A 12 12.60 -12.68 30.69
C LEU A 12 13.25 -13.79 31.51
N ARG A 13 14.51 -13.59 31.93
CA ARG A 13 15.24 -14.59 32.72
C ARG A 13 14.71 -14.76 34.15
N CYS A 14 14.14 -13.72 34.76
CA CYS A 14 13.47 -13.86 36.06
C CYS A 14 12.14 -14.61 35.93
N ARG A 15 11.37 -14.35 34.85
CA ARG A 15 10.14 -15.09 34.53
C ARG A 15 10.43 -16.57 34.26
N GLN A 16 11.44 -16.88 33.44
CA GLN A 16 11.91 -18.27 33.19
C GLN A 16 12.34 -18.98 34.49
N ARG A 17 13.09 -18.29 35.36
CA ARG A 17 13.53 -18.82 36.66
C ARG A 17 12.44 -18.81 37.74
N LYS A 18 11.22 -18.35 37.44
CA LYS A 18 10.08 -18.19 38.36
C LYS A 18 10.43 -17.42 39.66
N VAL A 19 11.31 -16.42 39.56
CA VAL A 19 11.71 -15.54 40.69
C VAL A 19 11.17 -14.13 40.52
N LYS A 20 10.78 -13.47 41.62
CA LYS A 20 10.37 -12.06 41.60
C LYS A 20 11.53 -11.20 41.10
N CYS A 21 11.28 -10.41 40.05
CA CYS A 21 12.24 -9.48 39.50
C CYS A 21 12.24 -8.18 40.31
N ASP A 22 13.39 -7.50 40.36
CA ASP A 22 13.54 -6.17 40.96
C ASP A 22 13.27 -5.02 39.96
N GLU A 23 12.87 -5.36 38.72
CA GLU A 23 12.46 -4.47 37.62
C GLU A 23 13.39 -3.30 37.24
N THR A 24 14.60 -3.23 37.82
CA THR A 24 15.61 -2.23 37.46
C THR A 24 16.11 -2.37 36.01
N ARG A 25 16.26 -1.24 35.33
CA ARG A 25 16.79 -1.10 33.96
C ARG A 25 18.21 -0.49 34.01
N PRO A 26 19.13 -0.82 33.07
CA PRO A 26 18.95 -1.71 31.93
C PRO A 26 18.96 -3.21 32.28
N SER A 27 19.52 -3.59 33.44
CA SER A 27 19.66 -4.99 33.85
C SER A 27 19.26 -5.21 35.31
N CYS A 28 18.39 -6.20 35.59
CA CYS A 28 17.93 -6.44 36.95
C CYS A 28 19.05 -6.96 37.87
N ARG A 29 19.03 -6.54 39.14
CA ARG A 29 19.98 -6.97 40.16
C ARG A 29 19.95 -8.48 40.35
N ARG A 30 18.79 -9.14 40.18
CA ARG A 30 18.67 -10.61 40.26
C ARG A 30 19.33 -11.38 39.11
N CYS A 31 19.61 -10.74 37.97
CA CYS A 31 20.45 -11.30 36.90
C CYS A 31 21.94 -10.99 37.10
N LEU A 32 22.27 -9.78 37.59
CA LEU A 32 23.65 -9.41 37.94
C LEU A 32 24.22 -10.34 39.03
N ILE A 33 23.50 -10.55 40.12
CA ILE A 33 23.88 -11.48 41.21
C ILE A 33 23.94 -12.95 40.72
N TYR A 34 23.25 -13.28 39.63
CA TYR A 34 23.29 -14.60 39.00
C TYR A 34 24.41 -14.76 37.96
N GLY A 35 25.24 -13.72 37.73
CA GLY A 35 26.40 -13.80 36.85
C GLY A 35 26.09 -14.05 35.37
N LYS A 36 24.88 -13.69 34.90
CA LYS A 36 24.47 -13.89 33.49
C LYS A 36 23.70 -12.67 32.95
N PRO A 37 24.03 -12.15 31.75
CA PRO A 37 23.57 -10.84 31.25
C PRO A 37 22.05 -10.79 31.08
N CYS A 38 21.39 -9.76 31.64
CA CYS A 38 19.93 -9.64 31.66
C CYS A 38 19.36 -9.48 30.23
N THR A 39 18.55 -10.44 29.77
CA THR A 39 18.00 -10.50 28.41
C THR A 39 16.77 -9.58 28.22
N GLY A 40 16.81 -8.39 28.81
CA GLY A 40 15.72 -7.42 28.75
C GLY A 40 14.39 -7.86 29.38
N TYR A 41 13.41 -6.97 29.21
CA TYR A 41 12.01 -7.14 29.58
C TYR A 41 11.22 -7.26 28.28
N THR A 42 10.32 -8.25 28.16
CA THR A 42 9.34 -8.26 27.05
C THR A 42 8.40 -7.09 27.22
N ASP A 43 8.17 -6.35 26.15
CA ASP A 43 7.05 -5.42 26.10
C ASP A 43 5.71 -6.16 26.13
N GLN A 44 4.64 -5.48 26.56
CA GLN A 44 3.45 -6.17 27.09
C GLN A 44 2.46 -6.71 26.05
N PHE A 45 2.74 -6.54 24.75
CA PHE A 45 1.86 -6.94 23.65
C PHE A 45 2.45 -8.06 22.78
N GLN A 46 1.98 -9.28 23.00
CA GLN A 46 2.05 -10.39 22.03
C GLN A 46 0.61 -10.84 21.73
N PHE A 47 0.16 -10.61 20.50
CA PHE A 47 -1.14 -11.08 20.04
C PHE A 47 -1.17 -12.62 20.09
N ARG A 48 -2.12 -13.18 20.84
CA ARG A 48 -2.39 -14.62 20.84
C ARG A 48 -3.35 -14.95 19.70
N HIS A 49 -2.83 -15.62 18.68
CA HIS A 49 -3.64 -16.34 17.71
C HIS A 49 -4.60 -17.28 18.48
N ARG A 50 -5.91 -17.10 18.33
CA ARG A 50 -6.90 -18.02 18.91
C ARG A 50 -7.14 -19.18 17.95
N SER A 51 -6.42 -20.28 18.15
CA SER A 51 -6.89 -21.58 17.65
C SER A 51 -8.19 -21.93 18.39
N SER A 52 -9.32 -21.93 17.70
CA SER A 52 -10.61 -22.30 18.30
C SER A 52 -10.64 -23.80 18.62
N PRO A 53 -11.09 -24.23 19.81
CA PRO A 53 -11.21 -25.64 20.14
C PRO A 53 -12.39 -26.30 19.41
N ALA A 54 -12.25 -27.58 19.08
CA ALA A 54 -13.34 -28.38 18.51
C ALA A 54 -14.47 -28.61 19.53
N SER A 55 -15.66 -28.91 19.01
CA SER A 55 -16.89 -29.15 19.77
C SER A 55 -16.88 -30.44 20.57
N VAL A 56 -17.51 -30.42 21.75
CA VAL A 56 -18.12 -31.60 22.38
C VAL A 56 -19.46 -31.19 23.00
N VAL A 57 -20.45 -32.08 22.92
CA VAL A 57 -21.84 -31.87 23.35
C VAL A 57 -22.00 -32.05 24.88
N ALA A 58 -23.04 -31.45 25.47
CA ALA A 58 -23.33 -31.52 26.90
C ALA A 58 -24.07 -32.80 27.33
N ALA A 59 -23.82 -33.28 28.57
CA ALA A 59 -24.87 -33.77 29.49
C ALA A 59 -24.32 -34.03 30.93
N ALA A 60 -25.27 -34.01 31.88
CA ALA A 60 -25.18 -34.20 33.34
C ALA A 60 -24.24 -35.29 33.92
N GLY A 61 -23.76 -35.09 35.17
CA GLY A 61 -23.04 -36.14 35.93
C GLY A 61 -22.52 -35.72 37.32
N ALA A 62 -23.26 -36.08 38.36
CA ALA A 62 -23.07 -35.86 39.81
C ALA A 62 -21.70 -36.21 40.48
N VAL A 63 -21.35 -35.45 41.54
CA VAL A 63 -20.96 -35.92 42.90
C VAL A 63 -19.52 -36.45 43.24
N SER A 64 -18.86 -35.71 44.16
CA SER A 64 -18.00 -36.13 45.31
C SER A 64 -16.47 -36.36 45.24
N THR A 65 -15.77 -35.64 46.17
CA THR A 65 -14.66 -36.02 47.09
C THR A 65 -13.32 -36.65 46.66
N GLN A 66 -12.24 -36.12 47.28
CA GLN A 66 -11.02 -36.80 47.78
C GLN A 66 -10.02 -37.39 46.76
N GLU A 67 -8.77 -37.74 47.13
CA GLU A 67 -7.70 -37.06 47.90
C GLU A 67 -6.39 -37.87 47.74
N CYS A 68 -5.30 -37.49 48.43
CA CYS A 68 -4.12 -38.33 48.75
C CYS A 68 -3.22 -38.89 47.61
N THR A 69 -2.14 -38.15 47.35
CA THR A 69 -0.74 -38.56 47.60
C THR A 69 -0.26 -40.01 47.38
N GLN A 70 0.87 -40.14 46.65
CA GLN A 70 2.20 -40.59 47.12
C GLN A 70 3.21 -40.43 45.95
N GLU A 71 4.38 -39.79 46.05
CA GLU A 71 5.56 -39.93 46.95
C GLU A 71 6.66 -40.88 46.39
N GLN A 72 7.88 -40.72 46.92
CA GLN A 72 9.11 -41.48 46.63
C GLN A 72 9.84 -41.14 45.30
N GLY A 73 11.13 -40.78 45.28
CA GLY A 73 11.99 -40.33 46.38
C GLY A 73 13.51 -40.43 46.11
N SER A 74 14.33 -39.88 47.02
CA SER A 74 15.76 -40.22 47.24
C SER A 74 16.79 -39.82 46.13
N LYS A 75 18.03 -39.34 46.38
CA LYS A 75 18.84 -39.07 47.60
C LYS A 75 19.68 -37.78 47.43
N GLY A 76 20.19 -37.22 48.55
CA GLY A 76 21.32 -36.26 48.55
C GLY A 76 22.70 -36.97 48.51
N PRO A 77 23.83 -36.38 48.99
CA PRO A 77 23.90 -35.36 50.08
C PRO A 77 25.04 -34.30 50.08
N ARG A 78 24.81 -33.14 50.73
CA ARG A 78 25.77 -32.37 51.61
C ARG A 78 27.06 -31.74 50.95
N ARG A 79 27.74 -30.71 51.51
CA ARG A 79 27.52 -29.80 52.68
C ARG A 79 28.35 -28.48 52.61
N ARG A 80 27.88 -27.46 53.35
CA ARG A 80 28.62 -26.43 54.14
C ARG A 80 29.54 -25.37 53.46
N SER A 81 29.09 -24.12 53.57
CA SER A 81 29.84 -22.90 53.98
C SER A 81 30.22 -22.96 55.50
N PRO A 82 30.85 -21.95 56.17
CA PRO A 82 31.13 -20.54 55.77
C PRO A 82 32.52 -19.98 56.22
N GLN A 83 32.64 -18.63 56.23
CA GLN A 83 33.53 -17.75 57.03
C GLN A 83 34.83 -17.14 56.43
N GLN A 84 35.02 -15.85 56.78
CA GLN A 84 36.20 -14.97 56.70
C GLN A 84 37.02 -15.11 58.04
N PRO A 85 38.17 -14.42 58.33
CA PRO A 85 38.71 -13.16 57.75
C PRO A 85 40.25 -13.03 57.63
N GLY A 86 40.77 -11.83 57.29
CA GLY A 86 42.15 -11.42 57.69
C GLY A 86 42.91 -10.44 56.77
N VAL A 87 43.05 -9.19 57.22
CA VAL A 87 44.13 -8.16 57.02
C VAL A 87 45.44 -8.57 56.28
N ALA A 88 46.19 -7.69 55.58
CA ALA A 88 46.08 -6.25 55.21
C ALA A 88 46.95 -5.99 53.93
N ALA A 89 47.39 -4.82 53.42
CA ALA A 89 47.37 -3.37 53.74
C ALA A 89 47.54 -2.60 52.36
N ARG A 90 48.08 -1.37 52.12
CA ARG A 90 48.65 -0.24 52.89
C ARG A 90 48.69 1.05 52.03
N ALA A 91 48.06 2.17 52.46
CA ALA A 91 48.12 3.53 51.84
C ALA A 91 47.65 3.66 50.37
N GLY A 92 47.34 4.84 49.80
CA GLY A 92 47.28 6.21 50.34
C GLY A 92 46.36 7.11 49.46
N GLU A 93 46.08 8.34 49.88
CA GLU A 93 44.87 9.08 49.46
C GLU A 93 44.95 9.98 48.21
N GLN A 94 43.76 10.40 47.77
CA GLN A 94 43.42 11.31 46.68
C GLN A 94 44.02 12.73 46.82
N ARG A 95 44.21 13.46 45.71
CA ARG A 95 43.32 14.61 45.36
C ARG A 95 43.53 15.18 43.95
N GLN A 96 42.60 16.03 43.52
CA GLN A 96 42.59 16.77 42.26
C GLN A 96 43.08 18.22 42.44
N ARG A 97 43.82 18.80 41.45
CA ARG A 97 43.33 19.91 40.58
C ARG A 97 44.45 20.64 39.77
N ARG A 98 44.29 20.61 38.43
CA ARG A 98 44.41 21.68 37.41
C ARG A 98 45.46 22.83 37.55
N LYS A 99 46.14 23.07 36.40
CA LYS A 99 46.46 24.36 35.71
C LYS A 99 47.94 24.86 35.71
N GLN A 100 48.32 25.43 34.54
CA GLN A 100 49.48 26.31 34.21
C GLN A 100 50.77 25.72 33.57
N GLN A 101 51.31 26.51 32.64
CA GLN A 101 52.64 26.55 31.97
C GLN A 101 53.32 27.89 32.42
N PRO A 102 54.59 28.29 32.07
CA PRO A 102 55.45 27.88 30.93
C PRO A 102 57.01 27.85 31.12
N ILE A 103 57.77 27.41 30.08
CA ILE A 103 59.03 27.97 29.41
C ILE A 103 60.23 28.51 30.28
N PRO A 104 61.55 28.57 29.87
CA PRO A 104 62.30 28.18 28.63
C PRO A 104 63.61 27.33 28.81
N SER A 105 64.22 26.86 27.70
CA SER A 105 65.69 26.80 27.36
C SER A 105 65.94 25.73 26.25
N LEU A 106 67.01 25.65 25.45
CA LEU A 106 67.93 26.54 24.71
C LEU A 106 68.98 25.61 24.01
N LEU A 107 68.90 25.42 22.68
CA LEU A 107 69.96 25.15 21.63
C LEU A 107 71.29 24.38 21.93
N PRO A 108 72.06 23.90 20.91
CA PRO A 108 71.75 23.26 19.60
C PRO A 108 72.55 21.92 19.41
N PRO A 109 72.67 21.30 18.20
CA PRO A 109 73.79 21.63 17.29
C PRO A 109 73.52 21.49 15.75
N THR A 110 74.58 21.73 14.97
CA THR A 110 74.75 21.72 13.49
C THR A 110 74.51 20.35 12.82
N SER A 111 74.36 20.16 11.48
CA SER A 111 75.18 20.69 10.35
C SER A 111 74.40 20.76 9.00
N PRO A 112 74.99 20.70 7.77
CA PRO A 112 75.09 21.88 6.90
C PRO A 112 74.32 21.81 5.55
N ARG A 113 74.38 22.91 4.79
CA ARG A 113 73.71 23.16 3.50
C ARG A 113 74.08 22.16 2.38
N GLN A 114 73.11 21.89 1.51
CA GLN A 114 73.31 21.94 0.06
C GLN A 114 72.27 22.89 -0.55
N GLU A 115 72.66 23.60 -1.61
CA GLU A 115 71.78 24.51 -2.35
C GLU A 115 71.24 23.80 -3.59
N GLN A 116 69.92 23.84 -3.78
CA GLN A 116 69.29 23.54 -5.07
C GLN A 116 68.34 24.68 -5.44
N GLN A 117 68.28 24.98 -6.73
CA GLN A 117 67.81 26.26 -7.24
C GLN A 117 66.28 26.36 -7.25
N GLN A 118 65.77 27.59 -7.02
CA GLN A 118 64.37 27.91 -7.19
C GLN A 118 64.01 27.93 -8.69
N THR A 119 63.47 26.83 -9.21
CA THR A 119 62.64 26.89 -10.43
C THR A 119 61.29 27.48 -10.05
N VAL A 120 61.04 28.74 -10.44
CA VAL A 120 59.74 29.38 -10.28
C VAL A 120 58.77 28.78 -11.31
N GLU A 121 58.18 27.63 -10.97
CA GLU A 121 57.02 27.14 -11.69
C GLU A 121 55.85 28.09 -11.45
N ASN A 122 55.40 28.75 -12.52
CA ASN A 122 54.20 29.59 -12.49
C ASN A 122 53.00 28.72 -12.14
N GLY A 123 52.59 28.76 -10.87
CA GLY A 123 51.47 28.00 -10.34
C GLY A 123 50.20 28.30 -11.12
N ARG A 124 49.86 27.41 -12.07
CA ARG A 124 48.56 27.40 -12.73
C ARG A 124 47.52 27.13 -11.65
N LEU A 125 46.87 28.20 -11.20
CA LEU A 125 45.62 28.12 -10.44
C LEU A 125 44.61 27.39 -11.32
N SER A 126 44.50 26.06 -11.14
CA SER A 126 43.43 25.26 -11.72
C SER A 126 42.12 25.90 -11.28
N ARG A 127 41.46 26.59 -12.21
CA ARG A 127 40.20 27.29 -11.96
C ARG A 127 39.12 26.24 -11.72
N ALA A 128 39.05 25.77 -10.48
CA ALA A 128 38.01 24.87 -10.01
C ALA A 128 36.67 25.52 -10.34
N LEU A 129 35.98 24.98 -11.35
CA LEU A 129 34.60 25.38 -11.60
C LEU A 129 33.84 25.03 -10.32
N PRO A 130 33.06 25.97 -9.76
CA PRO A 130 32.15 25.64 -8.67
C PRO A 130 31.27 24.47 -9.14
N ARG A 131 31.42 23.31 -8.51
CA ARG A 131 30.48 22.21 -8.71
C ARG A 131 29.11 22.77 -8.35
N ALA A 132 28.17 22.74 -9.30
CA ALA A 132 26.81 23.17 -9.03
C ALA A 132 26.31 22.43 -7.78
N PRO A 133 25.65 23.12 -6.82
CA PRO A 133 25.20 22.49 -5.59
C PRO A 133 24.29 21.31 -5.96
N ASP A 134 24.62 20.11 -5.46
CA ASP A 134 23.81 18.92 -5.70
C ASP A 134 22.34 19.26 -5.31
N PRO A 135 21.36 19.05 -6.21
CA PRO A 135 20.02 19.59 -6.02
C PRO A 135 19.37 19.02 -4.76
N CYS A 136 18.53 19.81 -4.09
CA CYS A 136 17.81 19.38 -2.89
C CYS A 136 16.94 18.16 -3.24
N TYR A 137 17.29 17.00 -2.70
CA TYR A 137 16.64 15.72 -3.00
C TYR A 137 15.15 15.77 -2.66
N ASP A 138 14.82 16.47 -1.57
CA ASP A 138 13.46 16.68 -1.12
C ASP A 138 12.67 17.49 -2.16
N HIS A 139 13.21 18.63 -2.63
CA HIS A 139 12.58 19.41 -3.71
C HIS A 139 12.44 18.62 -5.03
N VAL A 140 13.49 17.90 -5.46
CA VAL A 140 13.43 17.07 -6.68
C VAL A 140 12.32 16.01 -6.57
N SER A 141 12.23 15.35 -5.41
CA SER A 141 11.20 14.35 -5.17
C SER A 141 9.79 14.95 -5.10
N LEU A 142 9.61 16.08 -4.41
CA LEU A 142 8.32 16.75 -4.27
C LEU A 142 7.83 17.31 -5.61
N PHE A 143 8.68 18.00 -6.39
CA PHE A 143 8.28 18.51 -7.70
C PHE A 143 7.92 17.37 -8.67
N TYR A 144 8.69 16.27 -8.68
CA TYR A 144 8.32 15.09 -9.46
C TYR A 144 6.98 14.50 -9.00
N PHE A 145 6.79 14.34 -7.69
CA PHE A 145 5.58 13.75 -7.13
C PHE A 145 4.33 14.59 -7.41
N ILE A 146 4.35 15.89 -7.09
CA ILE A 146 3.20 16.78 -7.33
C ILE A 146 2.87 16.88 -8.83
N HIS A 147 3.88 16.98 -9.71
CA HIS A 147 3.64 17.06 -11.16
C HIS A 147 3.08 15.76 -11.75
N ARG A 148 3.40 14.60 -11.17
CA ARG A 148 3.14 13.27 -11.76
C ARG A 148 2.01 12.48 -11.09
N PHE A 149 1.75 12.73 -9.81
CA PHE A 149 0.85 11.95 -8.95
C PHE A 149 -0.18 12.80 -8.19
N VAL A 150 -0.32 14.09 -8.51
CA VAL A 150 -1.41 14.94 -7.98
C VAL A 150 -2.18 15.56 -9.14
N THR A 151 -3.50 15.40 -9.14
CA THR A 151 -4.41 16.07 -10.08
C THR A 151 -4.53 17.55 -9.68
N PRO A 152 -4.30 18.52 -10.59
CA PRO A 152 -4.60 19.93 -10.31
C PRO A 152 -6.09 20.12 -10.01
N ASN A 153 -6.44 20.82 -8.93
CA ASN A 153 -7.83 21.19 -8.68
C ASN A 153 -8.34 22.09 -9.82
N ARG A 154 -9.48 21.71 -10.41
CA ARG A 154 -10.10 22.36 -11.58
C ARG A 154 -11.28 23.28 -11.24
N GLU A 155 -11.69 23.32 -9.97
CA GLU A 155 -12.89 24.01 -9.48
C GLU A 155 -14.22 23.56 -10.16
N ASP A 156 -14.18 22.44 -10.88
CA ASP A 156 -15.34 21.87 -11.61
C ASP A 156 -16.28 21.05 -10.70
N GLY A 157 -15.82 20.65 -9.52
CA GLY A 157 -16.56 19.89 -8.52
C GLY A 157 -16.32 18.37 -8.55
N PHE A 158 -15.49 17.87 -9.47
CA PHE A 158 -15.15 16.45 -9.54
C PHE A 158 -13.99 16.10 -8.58
N PRO A 159 -14.02 14.97 -7.86
CA PRO A 159 -12.91 14.56 -7.00
C PRO A 159 -11.66 14.22 -7.83
N GLY A 160 -10.58 14.98 -7.64
CA GLY A 160 -9.29 14.67 -8.23
C GLY A 160 -8.54 13.58 -7.45
N HIS A 161 -7.36 13.19 -7.92
CA HIS A 161 -6.45 12.39 -7.10
C HIS A 161 -5.53 13.32 -6.30
N LEU A 162 -5.78 13.42 -4.99
CA LEU A 162 -5.02 14.23 -4.03
C LEU A 162 -5.04 15.74 -4.38
N SER A 163 -6.10 16.25 -5.03
CA SER A 163 -6.19 17.65 -5.50
C SER A 163 -6.15 18.66 -4.35
N PHE A 164 -6.62 18.25 -3.16
CA PHE A 164 -6.55 18.99 -1.91
C PHE A 164 -5.16 18.94 -1.23
N LEU A 165 -4.22 18.11 -1.67
CA LEU A 165 -2.94 17.93 -0.98
C LEU A 165 -2.16 19.25 -0.81
N PRO A 166 -2.07 20.16 -1.81
CA PRO A 166 -1.41 21.44 -1.64
C PRO A 166 -2.09 22.37 -0.61
N THR A 167 -3.41 22.27 -0.41
CA THR A 167 -4.14 23.17 0.50
C THR A 167 -4.02 22.76 1.98
N LEU A 168 -3.61 21.52 2.26
CA LEU A 168 -3.31 21.03 3.62
C LEU A 168 -1.97 21.53 4.19
N TYR A 169 -1.13 22.19 3.38
CA TYR A 169 0.16 22.73 3.82
C TYR A 169 0.03 24.13 4.42
N ASP A 170 -0.38 24.22 5.68
CA ASP A 170 -0.34 25.45 6.47
C ASP A 170 1.08 25.78 6.97
N SER A 171 1.48 27.04 6.97
CA SER A 171 2.86 27.46 7.29
C SER A 171 3.36 27.17 8.72
N HIS A 172 2.59 26.47 9.58
CA HIS A 172 2.91 26.23 10.99
C HIS A 172 2.86 24.75 11.42
N SER A 173 2.20 23.83 10.69
CA SER A 173 1.99 22.45 11.18
C SER A 173 2.03 21.34 10.10
N HIS A 174 3.11 21.32 9.31
CA HIS A 174 3.33 20.31 8.26
C HIS A 174 3.72 18.89 8.73
N GLY A 175 4.29 18.74 9.94
CA GLY A 175 5.31 17.68 10.19
C GLY A 175 4.95 16.21 9.96
N LEU A 176 3.68 15.80 10.10
CA LEU A 176 3.23 14.43 9.73
C LEU A 176 3.03 14.30 8.21
N LEU A 177 2.35 15.28 7.61
CA LEU A 177 2.01 15.31 6.19
C LEU A 177 3.27 15.45 5.33
N GLU A 178 4.20 16.31 5.75
CA GLU A 178 5.55 16.48 5.21
C GLU A 178 6.29 15.14 5.17
N ALA A 179 6.40 14.44 6.31
CA ALA A 179 7.09 13.16 6.40
C ALA A 179 6.42 12.08 5.52
N SER A 180 5.09 12.05 5.48
CA SER A 180 4.33 11.08 4.68
C SER A 180 4.45 11.36 3.18
N THR A 181 4.40 12.63 2.78
CA THR A 181 4.54 13.05 1.38
C THR A 181 5.98 12.87 0.89
N LEU A 182 6.99 13.28 1.67
CA LEU A 182 8.39 13.02 1.36
C LEU A 182 8.68 11.51 1.25
N SER A 183 8.11 10.70 2.14
CA SER A 183 8.25 9.24 2.10
C SER A 183 7.82 8.67 0.73
N VAL A 184 6.61 8.98 0.26
CA VAL A 184 6.10 8.47 -1.03
C VAL A 184 6.77 9.16 -2.23
N ALA A 185 7.01 10.47 -2.16
CA ALA A 185 7.68 11.24 -3.22
C ALA A 185 9.11 10.77 -3.47
N GLN A 186 9.88 10.48 -2.41
CA GLN A 186 11.24 9.97 -2.52
C GLN A 186 11.26 8.53 -3.08
N MET A 187 10.26 7.69 -2.78
CA MET A 187 10.14 6.37 -3.42
C MET A 187 9.79 6.48 -4.91
N ALA A 188 8.87 7.39 -5.27
CA ALA A 188 8.54 7.66 -6.67
C ALA A 188 9.77 8.19 -7.45
N ALA A 189 10.53 9.11 -6.86
CA ALA A 189 11.77 9.62 -7.41
C ALA A 189 12.85 8.52 -7.53
N TYR A 190 12.99 7.64 -6.54
CA TYR A 190 13.87 6.46 -6.63
C TYR A 190 13.49 5.55 -7.80
N ASN A 191 12.20 5.26 -8.00
CA ASN A 191 11.75 4.42 -9.12
C ASN A 191 11.99 5.06 -10.49
N LYS A 192 12.01 6.40 -10.58
CA LYS A 192 12.21 7.12 -11.85
C LYS A 192 13.66 7.46 -12.18
N PHE A 193 14.45 7.85 -11.18
CA PHE A 193 15.81 8.37 -11.33
C PHE A 193 16.90 7.44 -10.76
N GLY A 194 16.50 6.37 -10.06
CA GLY A 194 17.41 5.52 -9.30
C GLY A 194 17.98 6.24 -8.07
N GLY A 195 19.17 5.83 -7.64
CA GLY A 195 19.91 6.47 -6.55
C GLY A 195 19.45 6.06 -5.16
N GLU A 196 20.20 5.15 -4.53
CA GLU A 196 19.92 4.55 -3.21
C GLU A 196 19.56 5.58 -2.11
N LYS A 197 20.12 6.80 -2.17
CA LYS A 197 19.81 7.86 -1.20
C LYS A 197 18.32 8.20 -1.14
N PHE A 198 17.61 8.25 -2.29
CA PHE A 198 16.16 8.48 -2.30
C PHE A 198 15.40 7.36 -1.57
N ARG A 199 15.82 6.10 -1.79
CA ARG A 199 15.22 4.91 -1.13
C ARG A 199 15.46 4.90 0.38
N VAL A 200 16.66 5.28 0.83
CA VAL A 200 16.98 5.41 2.26
C VAL A 200 16.17 6.53 2.90
N GLN A 201 16.18 7.74 2.33
CA GLN A 201 15.41 8.88 2.87
C GLN A 201 13.91 8.59 2.92
N SER A 202 13.37 7.89 1.91
CA SER A 202 11.97 7.44 1.89
C SER A 202 11.62 6.61 3.13
N TYR A 203 12.40 5.56 3.43
CA TYR A 203 12.13 4.72 4.61
C TYR A 203 12.45 5.41 5.95
N GLU A 204 13.35 6.38 5.99
CA GLU A 204 13.56 7.25 7.16
C GLU A 204 12.33 8.14 7.42
N ASN A 205 11.77 8.74 6.36
CA ASN A 205 10.57 9.56 6.42
C ASN A 205 9.30 8.73 6.71
N TYR A 206 9.16 7.53 6.15
CA TYR A 206 8.16 6.54 6.57
C TYR A 206 8.24 6.29 8.09
N SER A 207 9.45 6.00 8.58
CA SER A 207 9.69 5.72 10.00
C SER A 207 9.42 6.94 10.90
N ARG A 208 9.60 8.16 10.38
CA ARG A 208 9.21 9.43 11.04
C ARG A 208 7.68 9.56 11.09
N ALA A 209 7.00 9.37 9.96
CA ALA A 209 5.55 9.46 9.84
C ALA A 209 4.83 8.48 10.79
N ILE A 210 5.21 7.20 10.81
CA ILE A 210 4.61 6.20 11.71
C ILE A 210 4.74 6.60 13.19
N ARG A 211 5.90 7.11 13.64
CA ARG A 211 6.09 7.59 15.02
C ARG A 211 5.23 8.81 15.35
N MET A 212 5.01 9.70 14.40
CA MET A 212 4.16 10.89 14.59
C MET A 212 2.68 10.52 14.60
N LEU A 213 2.26 9.63 13.70
CA LEU A 213 0.90 9.07 13.63
C LEU A 213 0.55 8.34 14.94
N GLN A 214 1.45 7.50 15.46
CA GLN A 214 1.26 6.81 16.76
C GLN A 214 1.01 7.75 17.95
N ASN A 215 1.54 8.98 17.91
CA ASN A 215 1.32 9.98 18.95
C ASN A 215 -0.01 10.74 18.75
N LEU A 216 -0.31 11.19 17.52
CA LEU A 216 -1.54 11.91 17.20
C LEU A 216 -2.79 11.04 17.42
N LEU A 217 -2.70 9.73 17.11
CA LEU A 217 -3.76 8.76 17.38
C LEU A 217 -4.01 8.47 18.87
N GLN A 218 -3.27 9.10 19.80
CA GLN A 218 -3.65 9.09 21.23
C GLN A 218 -4.77 10.11 21.55
N SER A 219 -5.03 11.07 20.65
CA SER A 219 -6.08 12.08 20.79
C SER A 219 -7.28 11.74 19.89
N GLU A 220 -8.48 11.77 20.47
CA GLU A 220 -9.74 11.49 19.76
C GLU A 220 -10.02 12.48 18.63
N GLU A 221 -9.67 13.74 18.85
CA GLU A 221 -9.94 14.85 17.91
C GLU A 221 -8.83 14.98 16.85
N GLU A 222 -7.55 14.87 17.24
CA GLU A 222 -6.44 14.92 16.26
C GLU A 222 -6.50 13.74 15.28
N ALA A 223 -7.00 12.58 15.71
CA ALA A 223 -7.25 11.43 14.84
C ALA A 223 -8.28 11.70 13.73
N LYS A 224 -9.12 12.74 13.84
CA LYS A 224 -10.11 13.13 12.81
C LYS A 224 -9.58 14.18 11.82
N ASP A 225 -8.35 14.69 11.98
CA ASP A 225 -7.75 15.70 11.10
C ASP A 225 -7.56 15.16 9.66
N ASP A 226 -7.85 15.97 8.64
CA ASP A 226 -7.64 15.64 7.21
C ASP A 226 -6.19 15.24 6.93
N LYS A 227 -5.22 15.85 7.63
CA LYS A 227 -3.80 15.52 7.55
C LYS A 227 -3.50 14.10 8.00
N VAL A 228 -4.25 13.56 8.97
CA VAL A 228 -4.06 12.19 9.46
C VAL A 228 -4.53 11.19 8.41
N ILE A 229 -5.73 11.35 7.86
CA ILE A 229 -6.24 10.47 6.79
C ILE A 229 -5.41 10.60 5.51
N THR A 230 -5.06 11.83 5.10
CA THR A 230 -4.17 12.07 3.96
C THR A 230 -2.82 11.38 4.14
N SER A 231 -2.25 11.43 5.34
CA SER A 231 -0.98 10.76 5.64
C SER A 231 -1.11 9.24 5.55
N VAL A 232 -2.20 8.65 6.03
CA VAL A 232 -2.48 7.22 5.89
C VAL A 232 -2.68 6.82 4.42
N LEU A 233 -3.33 7.65 3.60
CA LEU A 233 -3.46 7.45 2.15
C LEU A 233 -2.10 7.51 1.43
N LEU A 234 -1.24 8.47 1.76
CA LEU A 234 0.13 8.56 1.22
C LEU A 234 1.01 7.36 1.63
N LEU A 235 0.78 6.79 2.81
CA LEU A 235 1.47 5.58 3.28
C LEU A 235 0.91 4.30 2.60
N CYS A 236 -0.39 4.23 2.30
CA CYS A 236 -0.96 3.21 1.40
C CYS A 236 -0.33 3.29 0.00
N MET A 237 -0.25 4.50 -0.57
CA MET A 237 0.32 4.80 -1.88
C MET A 237 1.82 4.45 -1.96
N LEU A 238 2.56 4.61 -0.86
CA LEU A 238 3.95 4.14 -0.75
C LEU A 238 4.06 2.63 -0.99
N ASN A 239 3.14 1.82 -0.48
CA ASN A 239 3.18 0.36 -0.70
C ASN A 239 2.98 0.04 -2.19
N ASP A 240 2.09 0.75 -2.89
CA ASP A 240 1.83 0.56 -4.31
C ASP A 240 3.03 0.96 -5.20
N ILE A 241 3.66 2.09 -4.87
CA ILE A 241 4.84 2.59 -5.60
C ILE A 241 6.07 1.73 -5.30
N SER A 242 6.29 1.31 -4.04
CA SER A 242 7.42 0.44 -3.67
C SER A 242 7.25 -1.02 -4.10
N GLY A 243 6.01 -1.49 -4.33
CA GLY A 243 5.71 -2.88 -4.66
C GLY A 243 5.71 -3.79 -3.42
N GLU A 244 5.47 -3.23 -2.24
CA GLU A 244 5.41 -4.00 -1.01
C GLU A 244 4.07 -4.77 -0.92
N ARG A 245 4.14 -6.00 -0.38
CA ARG A 245 3.05 -6.97 -0.51
C ARG A 245 1.82 -6.61 0.35
N PRO A 246 0.59 -6.76 -0.18
CA PRO A 246 -0.64 -6.72 0.61
C PRO A 246 -0.58 -7.67 1.80
N GLY A 247 -1.19 -7.27 2.92
CA GLY A 247 -1.17 -8.06 4.16
C GLY A 247 0.21 -8.13 4.86
N GLY A 248 1.21 -7.37 4.39
CA GLY A 248 2.49 -7.20 5.07
C GLY A 248 2.37 -6.42 6.39
N PRO A 249 3.42 -6.39 7.24
CA PRO A 249 3.44 -5.66 8.52
C PRO A 249 3.47 -4.12 8.38
N ARG A 250 3.20 -3.61 7.18
CA ARG A 250 3.12 -2.20 6.77
C ARG A 250 1.78 -1.89 6.10
N GLU A 251 0.80 -2.77 6.25
CA GLU A 251 -0.55 -2.55 5.77
C GLU A 251 -1.23 -1.43 6.56
N HIS A 252 -1.98 -0.58 5.85
CA HIS A 252 -2.55 0.65 6.38
C HIS A 252 -4.05 0.78 6.15
N ALA A 253 -4.63 0.00 5.23
CA ALA A 253 -6.06 0.02 4.95
C ALA A 253 -6.98 -0.30 6.17
N PRO A 254 -6.69 -1.29 7.04
CA PRO A 254 -7.49 -1.49 8.26
C PRO A 254 -7.47 -0.29 9.22
N GLY A 255 -6.36 0.47 9.26
CA GLY A 255 -6.28 1.71 10.04
C GLY A 255 -7.09 2.84 9.39
N LEU A 256 -7.04 2.95 8.07
CA LEU A 256 -7.83 3.89 7.27
C LEU A 256 -9.34 3.71 7.50
N TYR A 257 -9.82 2.46 7.51
CA TYR A 257 -11.23 2.14 7.79
C TYR A 257 -11.71 2.78 9.09
N TYR A 258 -11.01 2.53 10.22
CA TYR A 258 -11.44 3.03 11.53
C TYR A 258 -11.38 4.56 11.62
N LEU A 259 -10.53 5.23 10.84
CA LEU A 259 -10.47 6.69 10.79
C LEU A 259 -11.63 7.30 9.99
N VAL A 260 -11.99 6.69 8.86
CA VAL A 260 -13.16 7.11 8.05
C VAL A 260 -14.46 6.84 8.80
N GLU A 261 -14.60 5.68 9.44
CA GLU A 261 -15.72 5.33 10.32
C GLU A 261 -15.86 6.32 11.47
N LYS A 262 -14.74 6.66 12.14
CA LYS A 262 -14.69 7.63 13.25
C LYS A 262 -15.00 9.07 12.86
N ARG A 263 -14.79 9.45 11.60
CA ARG A 263 -15.27 10.73 11.04
C ARG A 263 -16.78 10.74 10.81
N GLY A 264 -17.37 9.60 10.49
CA GLY A 264 -18.79 9.49 10.16
C GLY A 264 -19.17 10.23 8.86
N PRO A 265 -20.47 10.38 8.56
CA PRO A 265 -20.94 10.96 7.31
C PRO A 265 -20.68 12.47 7.17
N GLU A 266 -20.44 13.19 8.28
CA GLU A 266 -20.28 14.66 8.28
C GLU A 266 -19.10 15.14 7.42
N GLN A 267 -18.10 14.29 7.14
CA GLN A 267 -16.98 14.63 6.26
C GLN A 267 -17.42 15.00 4.82
N ILE A 268 -18.58 14.51 4.36
CA ILE A 268 -19.17 14.86 3.05
C ILE A 268 -19.56 16.35 2.96
N ALA A 269 -19.77 17.03 4.09
CA ALA A 269 -20.15 18.45 4.12
C ALA A 269 -19.06 19.42 3.59
N THR A 270 -17.87 18.92 3.26
CA THR A 270 -16.79 19.70 2.62
C THR A 270 -16.31 18.97 1.37
N SER A 271 -15.90 19.71 0.33
CA SER A 271 -15.32 19.13 -0.89
C SER A 271 -14.06 18.32 -0.61
N GLN A 272 -13.21 18.81 0.31
CA GLN A 272 -11.99 18.15 0.76
C GLN A 272 -12.28 16.82 1.47
N GLY A 273 -13.22 16.81 2.43
CA GLY A 273 -13.64 15.59 3.13
C GLY A 273 -14.36 14.59 2.22
N ALA A 274 -15.09 15.06 1.21
CA ALA A 274 -15.69 14.22 0.18
C ALA A 274 -14.65 13.57 -0.76
N GLU A 275 -13.63 14.31 -1.23
CA GLU A 275 -12.53 13.72 -2.02
C GLU A 275 -11.69 12.74 -1.18
N LEU A 276 -11.43 13.05 0.10
CA LEU A 276 -10.77 12.14 1.04
C LEU A 276 -11.55 10.85 1.27
N LEU A 277 -12.88 10.94 1.45
CA LEU A 277 -13.76 9.77 1.56
C LEU A 277 -13.74 8.94 0.27
N PHE A 278 -13.82 9.58 -0.90
CA PHE A 278 -13.79 8.91 -2.21
C PHE A 278 -12.49 8.12 -2.42
N LEU A 279 -11.32 8.75 -2.19
CA LEU A 279 -10.02 8.10 -2.28
C LEU A 279 -9.84 6.99 -1.23
N ALA A 280 -10.37 7.17 -0.03
CA ALA A 280 -10.32 6.16 1.02
C ALA A 280 -11.20 4.94 0.70
N LEU A 281 -12.43 5.13 0.24
CA LEU A 281 -13.32 4.04 -0.18
C LEU A 281 -12.69 3.21 -1.31
N ILE A 282 -12.14 3.85 -2.35
CA ILE A 282 -11.42 3.16 -3.43
C ILE A 282 -10.26 2.31 -2.88
N ARG A 283 -9.47 2.86 -1.93
CA ARG A 283 -8.38 2.11 -1.30
C ARG A 283 -8.87 0.92 -0.48
N LEU A 284 -9.99 1.09 0.24
CA LEU A 284 -10.59 0.04 1.05
C LEU A 284 -11.22 -1.07 0.21
N HIS A 285 -11.91 -0.74 -0.90
CA HIS A 285 -12.42 -1.72 -1.86
C HIS A 285 -11.29 -2.56 -2.47
N VAL A 286 -10.20 -1.92 -2.90
CA VAL A 286 -8.98 -2.61 -3.38
C VAL A 286 -8.41 -3.54 -2.32
N TYR A 287 -8.32 -3.08 -1.07
CA TYR A 287 -7.80 -3.90 0.03
C TYR A 287 -8.71 -5.10 0.34
N SER A 288 -10.03 -4.88 0.45
CA SER A 288 -11.03 -5.92 0.66
C SER A 288 -11.00 -6.98 -0.42
N PHE A 289 -10.94 -6.58 -1.69
CA PHE A 289 -10.84 -7.52 -2.82
C PHE A 289 -9.56 -8.36 -2.77
N LEU A 290 -8.40 -7.74 -2.51
CA LEU A 290 -7.10 -8.43 -2.52
C LEU A 290 -6.92 -9.40 -1.33
N ASN A 291 -7.67 -9.21 -0.24
CA ASN A 291 -7.60 -10.04 0.98
C ASN A 291 -8.84 -10.94 1.18
N ASP A 292 -9.84 -10.86 0.30
CA ASP A 292 -11.13 -11.59 0.37
C ASP A 292 -11.97 -11.25 1.63
N ASP A 293 -11.80 -10.05 2.18
CA ASP A 293 -12.36 -9.60 3.46
C ASP A 293 -13.36 -8.45 3.25
N ASP A 294 -14.66 -8.75 3.43
CA ASP A 294 -15.76 -7.80 3.26
C ASP A 294 -15.97 -6.87 4.46
N THR A 295 -15.21 -7.02 5.55
CA THR A 295 -15.30 -6.17 6.76
C THR A 295 -15.07 -4.69 6.48
N TYR A 296 -14.26 -4.35 5.48
CA TYR A 296 -13.72 -3.00 5.28
C TYR A 296 -14.41 -2.17 4.20
N VAL A 297 -15.47 -2.66 3.55
CA VAL A 297 -15.96 -2.11 2.27
C VAL A 297 -16.71 -0.78 2.37
N ASP A 298 -17.43 -0.50 3.46
CA ASP A 298 -18.20 0.74 3.63
C ASP A 298 -18.18 1.21 5.10
N PRO A 299 -17.14 1.97 5.51
CA PRO A 299 -16.99 2.45 6.89
C PRO A 299 -18.22 3.24 7.34
N GLY A 300 -18.87 2.79 8.41
CA GLY A 300 -20.10 3.43 8.90
C GLY A 300 -21.29 3.41 7.93
N THR A 301 -21.27 2.56 6.88
CA THR A 301 -22.29 2.49 5.81
C THR A 301 -22.50 3.81 5.03
N ILE A 302 -21.47 4.66 4.96
CA ILE A 302 -21.58 6.02 4.41
C ILE A 302 -21.88 6.00 2.90
N ALA A 303 -21.23 5.15 2.11
CA ALA A 303 -21.49 5.08 0.67
C ALA A 303 -22.91 4.59 0.39
N THR A 304 -23.35 3.55 1.10
CA THR A 304 -24.70 2.99 1.03
C THR A 304 -25.78 4.02 1.41
N ALA A 305 -25.58 4.76 2.52
CA ALA A 305 -26.56 5.71 3.02
C ALA A 305 -26.72 6.97 2.15
N TRP A 306 -25.64 7.42 1.50
CA TRP A 306 -25.64 8.66 0.70
C TRP A 306 -25.74 8.42 -0.82
N GLY A 307 -25.58 7.18 -1.29
CA GLY A 307 -25.71 6.82 -2.70
C GLY A 307 -27.07 7.15 -3.32
N ALA A 308 -28.14 7.18 -2.51
CA ALA A 308 -29.48 7.61 -2.95
C ALA A 308 -29.54 9.07 -3.47
N PHE A 309 -28.55 9.90 -3.14
CA PHE A 309 -28.50 11.33 -3.49
C PHE A 309 -27.30 11.71 -4.36
N ASN A 310 -26.39 10.77 -4.63
CA ASN A 310 -25.14 11.02 -5.34
C ASN A 310 -24.70 9.76 -6.10
N PRO A 311 -24.80 9.72 -7.45
CA PRO A 311 -24.35 8.60 -8.28
C PRO A 311 -22.88 8.17 -8.09
N LEU A 312 -21.92 9.05 -7.74
CA LEU A 312 -20.56 8.61 -7.42
C LEU A 312 -20.52 7.81 -6.10
N LEU A 313 -21.27 8.22 -5.08
CA LEU A 313 -21.42 7.45 -3.85
C LEU A 313 -22.26 6.17 -4.07
N ARG A 314 -23.24 6.21 -4.98
CA ARG A 314 -24.01 5.02 -5.41
C ARG A 314 -23.09 4.00 -6.09
N ALA A 315 -22.19 4.45 -6.96
CA ALA A 315 -21.17 3.60 -7.58
C ALA A 315 -20.30 2.91 -6.54
N LEU A 316 -19.77 3.66 -5.56
CA LEU A 316 -19.00 3.09 -4.45
C LEU A 316 -19.85 2.13 -3.59
N GLY A 317 -21.14 2.41 -3.41
CA GLY A 317 -22.10 1.49 -2.77
C GLY A 317 -22.28 0.17 -3.55
N MET A 318 -22.38 0.23 -4.89
CA MET A 318 -22.44 -0.97 -5.74
C MET A 318 -21.12 -1.76 -5.71
N MET A 319 -19.97 -1.08 -5.60
CA MET A 319 -18.66 -1.72 -5.39
C MET A 319 -18.62 -2.44 -4.03
N SER A 320 -19.15 -1.85 -2.95
CA SER A 320 -19.31 -2.51 -1.65
C SER A 320 -20.26 -3.72 -1.72
N LYS A 321 -21.45 -3.54 -2.33
CA LYS A 321 -22.47 -4.59 -2.55
C LYS A 321 -21.88 -5.79 -3.30
N THR A 322 -21.11 -5.52 -4.35
CA THR A 322 -20.36 -6.52 -5.14
C THR A 322 -19.42 -7.37 -4.29
N LEU A 323 -18.61 -6.75 -3.43
CA LEU A 323 -17.62 -7.47 -2.63
C LEU A 323 -18.28 -8.35 -1.55
N VAL A 324 -19.35 -7.87 -0.92
CA VAL A 324 -20.17 -8.67 0.02
C VAL A 324 -20.84 -9.85 -0.70
N LEU A 325 -21.42 -9.62 -1.89
CA LEU A 325 -22.06 -10.68 -2.69
C LEU A 325 -21.04 -11.74 -3.14
N ARG A 326 -19.86 -11.32 -3.57
CA ARG A 326 -18.74 -12.22 -3.91
C ARG A 326 -18.31 -13.06 -2.71
N HIS A 327 -18.14 -12.47 -1.51
CA HIS A 327 -17.77 -13.22 -0.32
C HIS A 327 -18.87 -14.23 0.09
N LYS A 328 -20.16 -13.88 -0.06
CA LYS A 328 -21.27 -14.83 0.12
C LYS A 328 -21.19 -15.99 -0.89
N LEU A 329 -21.12 -15.69 -2.19
CA LEU A 329 -21.07 -16.67 -3.28
C LEU A 329 -19.87 -17.61 -3.18
N LEU A 330 -18.65 -17.10 -2.97
CA LEU A 330 -17.42 -17.89 -3.14
C LEU A 330 -16.73 -18.27 -1.83
N SER A 331 -17.06 -17.63 -0.70
CA SER A 331 -16.45 -17.91 0.62
C SER A 331 -17.42 -18.56 1.60
N ARG A 332 -18.74 -18.50 1.33
CA ARG A 332 -19.78 -19.09 2.20
C ARG A 332 -20.81 -19.98 1.50
N SER A 333 -20.69 -20.24 0.19
CA SER A 333 -21.60 -21.11 -0.57
C SER A 333 -21.97 -22.43 0.13
N ALA A 334 -20.97 -23.16 0.64
CA ALA A 334 -21.17 -24.42 1.36
C ALA A 334 -21.84 -24.28 2.75
N GLN A 335 -22.24 -23.07 3.15
CA GLN A 335 -22.97 -22.76 4.39
C GLN A 335 -24.39 -22.24 4.14
N LEU A 336 -24.70 -21.81 2.90
CA LEU A 336 -26.00 -21.27 2.53
C LEU A 336 -26.97 -22.40 2.19
N ASP A 337 -28.25 -22.28 2.57
CA ASP A 337 -29.29 -23.18 2.09
C ASP A 337 -29.79 -22.82 0.67
N VAL A 338 -30.73 -23.59 0.12
CA VAL A 338 -31.25 -23.39 -1.25
C VAL A 338 -32.01 -22.07 -1.41
N GLU A 339 -32.73 -21.61 -0.39
CA GLU A 339 -33.49 -20.36 -0.42
C GLU A 339 -32.53 -19.16 -0.29
N GLU A 340 -31.52 -19.26 0.58
CA GLU A 340 -30.43 -18.29 0.68
C GLU A 340 -29.61 -18.20 -0.61
N GLN A 341 -29.28 -19.34 -1.26
CA GLN A 341 -28.55 -19.36 -2.52
C GLN A 341 -29.34 -18.68 -3.64
N VAL A 342 -30.63 -18.97 -3.80
CA VAL A 342 -31.50 -18.30 -4.79
C VAL A 342 -31.61 -16.79 -4.49
N SER A 343 -31.77 -16.41 -3.23
CA SER A 343 -31.83 -15.00 -2.80
C SER A 343 -30.54 -14.24 -3.11
N VAL A 344 -29.37 -14.85 -2.86
CA VAL A 344 -28.07 -14.25 -3.21
C VAL A 344 -27.89 -14.13 -4.72
N ILE A 345 -28.28 -15.13 -5.52
CA ILE A 345 -28.23 -15.04 -6.99
C ILE A 345 -29.13 -13.91 -7.50
N GLN A 346 -30.38 -13.82 -7.02
CA GLN A 346 -31.29 -12.73 -7.38
C GLN A 346 -30.70 -11.36 -7.01
N THR A 347 -30.13 -11.22 -5.80
CA THR A 347 -29.47 -9.97 -5.38
C THR A 347 -28.27 -9.62 -6.27
N CYS A 348 -27.59 -10.61 -6.87
CA CYS A 348 -26.53 -10.36 -7.85
C CYS A 348 -27.09 -9.84 -9.17
N SER A 349 -28.15 -10.46 -9.72
CA SER A 349 -28.83 -9.96 -10.91
C SER A 349 -29.34 -8.53 -10.74
N GLU A 350 -30.03 -8.25 -9.63
CA GLU A 350 -30.47 -6.89 -9.25
C GLU A 350 -29.30 -5.89 -9.17
N THR A 351 -28.09 -6.35 -8.79
CA THR A 351 -26.90 -5.50 -8.75
C THR A 351 -26.28 -5.27 -10.13
N LEU A 352 -26.44 -6.20 -11.07
CA LEU A 352 -26.06 -5.99 -12.48
C LEU A 352 -27.03 -5.00 -13.15
N ASP A 353 -28.33 -5.09 -12.84
CA ASP A 353 -29.34 -4.11 -13.25
C ASP A 353 -29.06 -2.72 -12.63
N ASP A 354 -28.69 -2.64 -11.35
CA ASP A 354 -28.23 -1.39 -10.70
C ASP A 354 -27.07 -0.75 -11.48
N PHE A 355 -26.07 -1.54 -11.90
CA PHE A 355 -24.94 -1.04 -12.72
C PHE A 355 -25.41 -0.54 -14.10
N HIS A 356 -26.34 -1.23 -14.76
CA HIS A 356 -26.84 -0.81 -16.07
C HIS A 356 -27.69 0.46 -15.98
N LEU A 357 -28.57 0.58 -14.98
CA LEU A 357 -29.33 1.79 -14.72
C LEU A 357 -28.41 2.96 -14.37
N TRP A 358 -27.33 2.71 -13.61
CA TRP A 358 -26.31 3.71 -13.32
C TRP A 358 -25.65 4.26 -14.59
N ASP A 359 -25.31 3.39 -15.56
CA ASP A 359 -24.69 3.81 -16.83
C ASP A 359 -25.58 4.77 -17.64
N VAL A 360 -26.91 4.59 -17.57
CA VAL A 360 -27.90 5.47 -18.22
C VAL A 360 -28.04 6.80 -17.46
N GLU A 361 -28.22 6.77 -16.14
CA GLU A 361 -28.48 7.97 -15.33
C GLU A 361 -27.24 8.85 -15.10
N ALA A 362 -26.03 8.26 -15.16
CA ALA A 362 -24.80 8.98 -14.85
C ALA A 362 -24.47 10.11 -15.86
N ALA A 363 -24.90 10.00 -17.12
CA ALA A 363 -24.58 11.00 -18.15
C ALA A 363 -25.21 12.37 -17.85
N ASP A 364 -26.48 12.39 -17.42
CA ASP A 364 -27.18 13.61 -16.99
C ASP A 364 -26.62 14.17 -15.69
N TYR A 365 -26.23 13.28 -14.75
CA TYR A 365 -25.56 13.69 -13.51
C TYR A 365 -24.21 14.37 -13.77
N TRP A 366 -23.39 13.79 -14.65
CA TRP A 366 -22.08 14.37 -15.02
C TRP A 366 -22.23 15.76 -15.63
N HIS A 367 -23.22 15.95 -16.52
CA HIS A 367 -23.46 17.24 -17.18
C HIS A 367 -24.00 18.30 -16.21
N SER A 368 -24.91 17.92 -15.30
CA SER A 368 -25.57 18.85 -14.38
C SER A 368 -24.70 19.27 -13.19
N MET A 369 -23.78 18.41 -12.74
CA MET A 369 -22.95 18.69 -11.55
C MET A 369 -21.56 19.23 -11.85
N PHE A 370 -20.87 18.76 -12.91
CA PHE A 370 -19.44 19.04 -13.10
C PHE A 370 -19.20 20.13 -14.15
N LYS A 371 -18.83 21.33 -13.67
CA LYS A 371 -18.76 22.53 -14.51
C LYS A 371 -17.72 22.40 -15.62
N GLY A 372 -18.16 22.49 -16.87
CA GLY A 372 -17.26 22.50 -18.03
C GLY A 372 -16.60 21.15 -18.34
N ARG A 373 -17.07 20.04 -17.74
CA ARG A 373 -16.75 18.69 -18.23
C ARG A 373 -17.67 18.36 -19.40
N GLY A 374 -17.09 17.82 -20.47
CA GLY A 374 -17.88 17.24 -21.55
C GLY A 374 -18.49 15.93 -21.06
N SER A 375 -19.80 15.88 -20.84
CA SER A 375 -20.46 14.63 -20.48
C SER A 375 -20.49 13.69 -21.69
N PRO A 376 -20.05 12.43 -21.55
CA PRO A 376 -20.14 11.45 -22.63
C PRO A 376 -21.60 11.10 -22.92
N THR A 377 -21.99 11.12 -24.20
CA THR A 377 -23.38 10.84 -24.61
C THR A 377 -23.88 9.44 -24.22
N ALA A 378 -22.95 8.51 -23.94
CA ALA A 378 -23.19 7.31 -23.16
C ALA A 378 -21.95 6.94 -22.34
N LEU A 379 -22.07 6.88 -21.00
CA LEU A 379 -21.03 6.31 -20.14
C LEU A 379 -21.06 4.77 -20.28
N GLY A 380 -19.90 4.13 -20.31
CA GLY A 380 -19.77 2.69 -20.59
C GLY A 380 -19.85 2.26 -22.06
N GLN A 381 -19.65 3.17 -23.00
CA GLN A 381 -19.65 2.86 -24.44
C GLN A 381 -18.39 3.36 -25.15
N VAL A 382 -17.22 3.36 -24.50
CA VAL A 382 -15.97 3.84 -25.14
C VAL A 382 -15.58 2.94 -26.30
N ALA A 383 -15.82 1.63 -26.17
CA ALA A 383 -15.59 0.64 -27.22
C ALA A 383 -16.39 0.89 -28.52
N SER A 384 -17.45 1.72 -28.49
CA SER A 384 -18.19 2.13 -29.69
C SER A 384 -17.48 3.22 -30.53
N GLY A 385 -16.45 3.88 -29.96
CA GLY A 385 -15.78 5.04 -30.56
C GLY A 385 -16.62 6.33 -30.60
N THR A 386 -17.87 6.31 -30.11
CA THR A 386 -18.78 7.47 -30.12
C THR A 386 -18.56 8.47 -28.98
N THR A 387 -17.71 8.12 -28.01
CA THR A 387 -17.48 8.92 -26.79
C THR A 387 -16.00 9.07 -26.47
N HIS A 388 -15.67 10.18 -25.81
CA HIS A 388 -14.32 10.53 -25.34
C HIS A 388 -14.41 10.97 -23.88
N TYR A 389 -13.46 10.54 -23.05
CA TYR A 389 -13.45 10.85 -21.62
C TYR A 389 -12.33 11.85 -21.27
N ASP A 390 -12.49 12.52 -20.13
CA ASP A 390 -11.37 13.09 -19.39
C ASP A 390 -10.68 12.02 -18.51
N VAL A 391 -9.52 12.36 -17.95
CA VAL A 391 -8.68 11.46 -17.14
C VAL A 391 -9.43 10.91 -15.91
N GLU A 392 -10.11 11.75 -15.14
CA GLU A 392 -10.70 11.33 -13.86
C GLU A 392 -12.02 10.57 -14.07
N THR A 393 -12.82 10.94 -15.08
CA THR A 393 -13.98 10.19 -15.57
C THR A 393 -13.55 8.81 -16.07
N ALA A 394 -12.46 8.72 -16.85
CA ALA A 394 -11.93 7.45 -17.33
C ALA A 394 -11.45 6.52 -16.21
N CYS A 395 -10.74 7.07 -15.21
CA CYS A 395 -10.36 6.31 -14.01
C CYS A 395 -11.59 5.80 -13.25
N THR A 396 -12.61 6.65 -13.10
CA THR A 396 -13.85 6.31 -12.39
C THR A 396 -14.63 5.20 -13.10
N ILE A 397 -14.77 5.27 -14.42
CA ILE A 397 -15.43 4.21 -15.19
C ILE A 397 -14.64 2.89 -15.11
N ILE A 398 -13.32 2.90 -15.22
CA ILE A 398 -12.49 1.69 -15.06
C ILE A 398 -12.72 1.02 -13.69
N LEU A 399 -12.81 1.78 -12.59
CA LEU A 399 -13.13 1.24 -11.26
C LEU A 399 -14.52 0.59 -11.21
N ILE A 400 -15.54 1.25 -11.74
CA ILE A 400 -16.93 0.77 -11.73
C ILE A 400 -17.07 -0.50 -12.58
N ARG A 401 -16.49 -0.50 -13.78
CA ARG A 401 -16.42 -1.69 -14.66
C ARG A 401 -15.66 -2.83 -14.00
N SER A 402 -14.63 -2.55 -13.21
CA SER A 402 -13.91 -3.59 -12.45
C SER A 402 -14.82 -4.29 -11.44
N ALA A 403 -15.73 -3.58 -10.77
CA ALA A 403 -16.70 -4.21 -9.88
C ALA A 403 -17.77 -5.01 -10.63
N ARG A 404 -18.33 -4.50 -11.74
CA ARG A 404 -19.23 -5.30 -12.61
C ARG A 404 -18.54 -6.58 -13.07
N LEU A 405 -17.27 -6.51 -13.49
CA LEU A 405 -16.46 -7.67 -13.88
C LEU A 405 -16.21 -8.65 -12.72
N ILE A 406 -15.93 -8.15 -11.51
CA ILE A 406 -15.83 -8.98 -10.29
C ILE A 406 -17.14 -9.73 -10.03
N LEU A 407 -18.29 -9.07 -10.14
CA LEU A 407 -19.60 -9.67 -9.88
C LEU A 407 -19.94 -10.76 -10.91
N LEU A 408 -19.86 -10.42 -12.20
CA LEU A 408 -20.11 -11.33 -13.31
C LEU A 408 -19.26 -12.60 -13.20
N VAL A 409 -17.93 -12.45 -13.06
CA VAL A 409 -17.01 -13.58 -12.94
C VAL A 409 -17.24 -14.37 -11.65
N SER A 410 -17.72 -13.74 -10.57
CA SER A 410 -18.06 -14.47 -9.34
C SER A 410 -19.35 -15.30 -9.48
N MET A 411 -20.35 -14.82 -10.21
CA MET A 411 -21.55 -15.62 -10.55
C MET A 411 -21.19 -16.82 -11.44
N ILE A 412 -20.36 -16.60 -12.46
CA ILE A 412 -19.85 -17.67 -13.35
C ILE A 412 -19.00 -18.69 -12.56
N THR A 413 -18.08 -18.22 -11.71
CA THR A 413 -17.25 -19.09 -10.86
C THR A 413 -18.10 -19.95 -9.93
N TYR A 414 -19.20 -19.38 -9.40
CA TYR A 414 -20.16 -20.09 -8.56
C TYR A 414 -20.99 -21.13 -9.34
N HIS A 415 -21.40 -20.83 -10.58
CA HIS A 415 -22.10 -21.77 -11.46
C HIS A 415 -21.29 -23.06 -11.65
N TYR A 416 -20.07 -22.96 -12.19
CA TYR A 416 -19.20 -24.12 -12.39
C TYR A 416 -18.84 -24.84 -11.08
N GLN A 417 -18.77 -24.14 -9.93
CA GLN A 417 -18.61 -24.81 -8.62
C GLN A 417 -19.83 -25.68 -8.25
N GLN A 418 -21.05 -25.20 -8.50
CA GLN A 418 -22.27 -25.95 -8.24
C GLN A 418 -22.42 -27.17 -9.16
N GLU A 419 -22.04 -27.08 -10.44
CA GLU A 419 -21.96 -28.24 -11.33
C GLU A 419 -21.04 -29.34 -10.75
N GLN A 420 -19.83 -28.96 -10.33
CA GLN A 420 -18.84 -29.89 -9.76
C GLN A 420 -19.28 -30.51 -8.42
N TRP A 421 -20.22 -29.89 -7.72
CA TRP A 421 -20.84 -30.42 -6.49
C TRP A 421 -22.13 -31.21 -6.74
N GLY A 422 -22.66 -31.22 -7.97
CA GLY A 422 -23.96 -31.82 -8.30
C GLY A 422 -25.16 -31.05 -7.73
N GLY A 423 -25.02 -29.73 -7.56
CA GLY A 423 -26.03 -28.86 -6.95
C GLY A 423 -27.25 -28.63 -7.84
N GLY A 424 -28.45 -28.90 -7.31
CA GLY A 424 -29.73 -28.84 -8.05
C GLY A 424 -30.24 -27.45 -8.46
N ILE A 425 -29.45 -26.38 -8.29
CA ILE A 425 -29.81 -25.01 -8.70
C ILE A 425 -29.34 -24.69 -10.13
N GLY A 426 -28.40 -25.47 -10.69
CA GLY A 426 -27.76 -25.18 -11.99
C GLY A 426 -28.74 -24.72 -13.09
N THR A 427 -29.86 -25.40 -13.23
CA THR A 427 -30.88 -25.17 -14.27
C THR A 427 -31.41 -23.73 -14.38
N THR A 428 -31.38 -22.91 -13.31
CA THR A 428 -31.80 -21.50 -13.41
C THR A 428 -30.66 -20.58 -13.84
N LEU A 429 -29.41 -20.94 -13.58
CA LEU A 429 -28.23 -20.14 -13.90
C LEU A 429 -27.61 -20.53 -15.25
N ASP A 430 -27.85 -21.77 -15.71
CA ASP A 430 -27.55 -22.29 -17.06
C ASP A 430 -28.12 -21.37 -18.16
N GLU A 431 -29.37 -20.89 -17.99
CA GLU A 431 -30.05 -20.01 -18.95
C GLU A 431 -29.40 -18.62 -19.04
N TYR A 432 -28.78 -18.13 -17.96
CA TYR A 432 -28.12 -16.83 -17.92
C TYR A 432 -26.63 -16.88 -18.29
N LEU A 433 -25.97 -18.03 -18.19
CA LEU A 433 -24.52 -18.16 -18.41
C LEU A 433 -24.03 -17.52 -19.73
N PRO A 434 -24.65 -17.74 -20.92
CA PRO A 434 -24.18 -17.12 -22.16
C PRO A 434 -24.26 -15.58 -22.15
N PHE A 435 -25.24 -15.03 -21.43
CA PHE A 435 -25.36 -13.58 -21.26
C PHE A 435 -24.28 -13.04 -20.33
N LEU A 436 -23.99 -13.72 -19.21
CA LEU A 436 -22.91 -13.36 -18.29
C LEU A 436 -21.54 -13.39 -18.98
N GLU A 437 -21.26 -14.39 -19.82
CA GLU A 437 -20.02 -14.51 -20.59
C GLU A 437 -19.87 -13.38 -21.64
N MET A 438 -20.95 -13.05 -22.35
CA MET A 438 -20.99 -11.91 -23.26
C MET A 438 -20.73 -10.58 -22.54
N ASP A 439 -21.34 -10.40 -21.37
CA ASP A 439 -21.18 -9.21 -20.52
C ASP A 439 -19.74 -9.07 -20.01
N VAL A 440 -19.10 -10.18 -19.62
CA VAL A 440 -17.68 -10.21 -19.24
C VAL A 440 -16.78 -9.74 -20.38
N ALA A 441 -17.01 -10.21 -21.61
CA ALA A 441 -16.23 -9.79 -22.77
C ALA A 441 -16.40 -8.28 -23.04
N ALA A 442 -17.65 -7.78 -23.06
CA ALA A 442 -17.95 -6.37 -23.28
C ALA A 442 -17.33 -5.46 -22.21
N VAL A 443 -17.37 -5.87 -20.94
CA VAL A 443 -16.77 -5.10 -19.82
C VAL A 443 -15.23 -5.10 -19.88
N ILE A 444 -14.59 -6.19 -20.34
CA ILE A 444 -13.14 -6.23 -20.58
C ILE A 444 -12.75 -5.24 -21.69
N ASP A 445 -13.50 -5.20 -22.80
CA ASP A 445 -13.22 -4.28 -23.90
C ASP A 445 -13.48 -2.81 -23.52
N ASP A 446 -14.54 -2.48 -22.78
CA ASP A 446 -14.77 -1.09 -22.30
C ASP A 446 -13.67 -0.64 -21.31
N ILE A 447 -13.18 -1.51 -20.42
CA ILE A 447 -12.01 -1.21 -19.56
C ILE A 447 -10.79 -0.89 -20.43
N LEU A 448 -10.40 -1.79 -21.34
CA LEU A 448 -9.19 -1.65 -22.14
C LEU A 448 -9.26 -0.47 -23.13
N ALA A 449 -10.45 -0.19 -23.69
CA ALA A 449 -10.68 0.98 -24.54
C ALA A 449 -10.63 2.31 -23.76
N THR A 450 -10.90 2.28 -22.45
CA THR A 450 -10.88 3.46 -21.57
C THR A 450 -9.45 3.83 -21.09
N VAL A 451 -8.52 2.88 -21.03
CA VAL A 451 -7.15 3.13 -20.51
C VAL A 451 -6.40 4.28 -21.21
N PRO A 452 -6.42 4.46 -22.54
CA PRO A 452 -5.74 5.56 -23.21
C PRO A 452 -6.26 6.95 -22.79
N TYR A 453 -7.53 7.07 -22.40
CA TYR A 453 -8.08 8.31 -21.83
C TYR A 453 -7.63 8.51 -20.38
N ALA A 454 -7.62 7.43 -19.57
CA ALA A 454 -7.15 7.49 -18.18
C ALA A 454 -5.66 7.86 -18.08
N LEU A 455 -4.81 7.30 -18.94
CA LEU A 455 -3.39 7.67 -19.02
C LEU A 455 -3.14 8.96 -19.81
N GLY A 456 -4.20 9.57 -20.36
CA GLY A 456 -4.15 10.83 -21.10
C GLY A 456 -3.36 10.79 -22.40
N ASP A 457 -3.24 9.60 -23.02
CA ASP A 457 -2.72 9.40 -24.37
C ASP A 457 -3.72 9.89 -25.44
N VAL A 458 -5.00 9.97 -25.07
CA VAL A 458 -6.11 10.46 -25.91
C VAL A 458 -6.87 11.52 -25.13
N GLY A 459 -7.07 12.70 -25.73
CA GLY A 459 -7.84 13.80 -25.15
C GLY A 459 -9.35 13.72 -25.44
N GLN A 460 -10.11 14.65 -24.86
CA GLN A 460 -11.58 14.78 -24.98
C GLN A 460 -12.14 14.89 -26.41
N GLY A 461 -11.29 15.01 -27.44
CA GLY A 461 -11.69 15.06 -28.86
C GLY A 461 -11.08 13.93 -29.71
N GLY A 462 -10.66 12.81 -29.11
CA GLY A 462 -10.05 11.67 -29.80
C GLY A 462 -8.63 11.92 -30.34
N LEU A 463 -8.08 13.13 -30.16
CA LEU A 463 -6.73 13.51 -30.58
C LEU A 463 -5.67 13.00 -29.58
N PRO A 464 -4.45 12.67 -30.05
CA PRO A 464 -3.34 12.32 -29.16
C PRO A 464 -3.06 13.40 -28.10
N GLY A 465 -3.01 12.98 -26.85
CA GLY A 465 -2.72 13.81 -25.69
C GLY A 465 -1.39 13.45 -25.03
N THR A 466 -0.93 14.33 -24.14
CA THR A 466 0.12 14.02 -23.17
C THR A 466 -0.20 14.74 -21.85
N VAL A 467 -0.76 14.03 -20.87
CA VAL A 467 -1.02 14.62 -19.54
C VAL A 467 0.20 14.49 -18.62
N PRO A 468 0.54 15.52 -17.82
CA PRO A 468 1.69 15.44 -16.92
C PRO A 468 1.49 14.42 -15.80
N HIS A 469 0.25 14.21 -15.37
CA HIS A 469 -0.16 13.49 -14.16
C HIS A 469 -0.63 12.04 -14.39
N ASP A 470 -0.16 11.34 -15.43
CA ASP A 470 -0.58 9.94 -15.71
C ASP A 470 -0.28 8.96 -14.55
N GLY A 471 0.62 9.32 -13.63
CA GLY A 471 0.94 8.53 -12.43
C GLY A 471 -0.20 8.50 -11.42
N ALA A 472 -0.98 9.58 -11.32
CA ALA A 472 -2.19 9.62 -10.49
C ALA A 472 -3.23 8.62 -11.00
N ALA A 473 -3.55 8.69 -12.29
CA ALA A 473 -4.46 7.75 -12.96
C ALA A 473 -3.97 6.30 -12.87
N ALA A 474 -2.68 6.08 -13.12
CA ALA A 474 -2.06 4.75 -13.07
C ALA A 474 -2.15 4.09 -11.67
N ILE A 475 -2.08 4.87 -10.58
CA ILE A 475 -2.29 4.34 -9.21
C ILE A 475 -3.76 3.95 -8.98
N VAL A 476 -4.71 4.68 -9.57
CA VAL A 476 -6.13 4.32 -9.48
C VAL A 476 -6.44 3.05 -10.28
N ILE A 477 -5.93 2.92 -11.51
CA ILE A 477 -6.33 1.82 -12.42
C ILE A 477 -5.46 0.54 -12.32
N VAL A 478 -4.29 0.56 -11.66
CA VAL A 478 -3.34 -0.58 -11.69
C VAL A 478 -3.98 -1.92 -11.30
N GLN A 479 -4.85 -1.94 -10.28
CA GLN A 479 -5.48 -3.20 -9.84
C GLN A 479 -6.54 -3.69 -10.82
N SER A 480 -7.27 -2.78 -11.49
CA SER A 480 -8.20 -3.10 -12.58
C SER A 480 -7.51 -3.79 -13.75
N ILE A 481 -6.33 -3.32 -14.16
CA ILE A 481 -5.60 -3.93 -15.28
C ILE A 481 -5.00 -5.28 -14.87
N ARG A 482 -4.54 -5.43 -13.62
CA ARG A 482 -4.12 -6.74 -13.07
C ARG A 482 -5.29 -7.74 -13.05
N LEU A 483 -6.49 -7.29 -12.71
CA LEU A 483 -7.71 -8.09 -12.74
C LEU A 483 -8.05 -8.56 -14.16
N VAL A 484 -8.04 -7.66 -15.14
CA VAL A 484 -8.26 -8.01 -16.56
C VAL A 484 -7.19 -8.99 -17.08
N SER A 485 -5.91 -8.73 -16.84
CA SER A 485 -4.79 -9.61 -17.30
C SER A 485 -4.84 -11.05 -16.74
N SER A 486 -5.58 -11.26 -15.65
CA SER A 486 -5.72 -12.57 -15.01
C SER A 486 -7.08 -13.23 -15.26
N CYS A 487 -8.09 -12.49 -15.72
CA CYS A 487 -9.46 -12.98 -15.97
C CYS A 487 -9.48 -14.23 -16.87
N ALA A 488 -10.40 -15.16 -16.64
CA ALA A 488 -10.51 -16.39 -17.41
C ALA A 488 -10.89 -16.18 -18.89
N TYR A 489 -11.69 -15.14 -19.17
CA TYR A 489 -12.29 -14.86 -20.48
C TYR A 489 -11.46 -13.93 -21.38
N VAL A 490 -10.31 -13.44 -20.91
CA VAL A 490 -9.47 -12.50 -21.66
C VAL A 490 -8.86 -13.16 -22.91
N THR A 491 -9.04 -12.55 -24.08
CA THR A 491 -8.44 -13.06 -25.33
C THR A 491 -6.91 -12.85 -25.33
N PRO A 492 -6.14 -13.58 -26.18
CA PRO A 492 -4.69 -13.37 -26.26
C PRO A 492 -4.30 -11.92 -26.59
N GLU A 493 -5.07 -11.24 -27.44
CA GLU A 493 -4.84 -9.85 -27.83
C GLU A 493 -5.19 -8.86 -26.72
N GLN A 494 -6.31 -9.07 -26.01
CA GLN A 494 -6.68 -8.28 -24.82
C GLN A 494 -5.64 -8.45 -23.71
N ASN A 495 -5.13 -9.67 -23.51
CA ASN A 495 -4.11 -9.96 -22.51
C ASN A 495 -2.77 -9.30 -22.88
N MET A 496 -2.36 -9.34 -24.14
CA MET A 496 -1.16 -8.65 -24.62
C MET A 496 -1.24 -7.14 -24.33
N LYS A 497 -2.37 -6.49 -24.67
CA LYS A 497 -2.62 -5.08 -24.33
C LYS A 497 -2.56 -4.83 -22.82
N ALA A 498 -3.20 -5.67 -22.00
CA ALA A 498 -3.18 -5.54 -20.54
C ALA A 498 -1.76 -5.67 -19.96
N MET A 499 -0.94 -6.58 -20.50
CA MET A 499 0.46 -6.78 -20.12
C MET A 499 1.35 -5.60 -20.53
N GLU A 500 1.17 -5.05 -21.74
CA GLU A 500 1.84 -3.82 -22.18
C GLU A 500 1.53 -2.62 -21.28
N ILE A 501 0.25 -2.47 -20.89
CA ILE A 501 -0.18 -1.43 -19.94
C ILE A 501 0.52 -1.63 -18.58
N LEU A 502 0.50 -2.84 -18.01
CA LEU A 502 1.18 -3.12 -16.73
C LEU A 502 2.69 -2.85 -16.80
N ALA A 503 3.36 -3.24 -17.90
CA ALA A 503 4.77 -2.95 -18.12
C ALA A 503 5.05 -1.43 -18.16
N ARG A 504 4.17 -0.63 -18.79
CA ARG A 504 4.23 0.85 -18.75
C ARG A 504 4.05 1.39 -17.33
N LEU A 505 3.08 0.88 -16.57
CA LEU A 505 2.85 1.35 -15.19
C LEU A 505 4.07 1.05 -14.29
N ASN A 506 4.67 -0.13 -14.43
CA ASN A 506 5.82 -0.55 -13.64
C ASN A 506 7.12 0.16 -14.04
N GLY A 507 7.51 0.05 -15.32
CA GLY A 507 8.80 0.53 -15.82
C GLY A 507 8.82 2.00 -16.22
N GLY A 508 7.75 2.49 -16.86
CA GLY A 508 7.68 3.85 -17.40
C GLY A 508 7.27 4.90 -16.35
N ILE A 509 6.25 4.57 -15.54
CA ILE A 509 5.65 5.45 -14.53
C ILE A 509 6.30 5.23 -13.15
N GLY A 510 6.59 3.97 -12.79
CA GLY A 510 7.29 3.62 -11.55
C GLY A 510 6.41 3.05 -10.43
N ILE A 511 5.27 2.45 -10.76
CA ILE A 511 4.36 1.80 -9.78
C ILE A 511 4.74 0.32 -9.70
N ARG A 512 5.56 -0.07 -8.73
CA ARG A 512 6.08 -1.44 -8.65
C ARG A 512 5.03 -2.49 -8.32
N ALA A 513 3.86 -2.12 -7.78
CA ALA A 513 2.73 -3.04 -7.64
C ALA A 513 2.13 -3.51 -8.98
N ALA A 514 2.46 -2.88 -10.11
CA ALA A 514 2.10 -3.32 -11.45
C ALA A 514 2.97 -4.49 -11.94
N VAL A 515 3.19 -5.52 -11.12
CA VAL A 515 3.86 -6.76 -11.56
C VAL A 515 2.84 -7.64 -12.28
N ALA A 516 3.24 -8.16 -13.44
CA ALA A 516 2.50 -9.16 -14.20
C ALA A 516 2.47 -10.52 -13.49
N VAL A 517 1.47 -11.35 -13.83
CA VAL A 517 1.13 -12.60 -13.13
C VAL A 517 2.29 -13.62 -13.02
N GLY A 518 3.28 -13.55 -13.91
CA GLY A 518 4.43 -14.47 -13.94
C GLY A 518 5.68 -14.07 -13.14
N GLU A 519 5.93 -12.78 -12.88
CA GLU A 519 7.21 -12.32 -12.30
C GLU A 519 7.24 -12.25 -10.75
N ASP A 520 6.07 -12.17 -10.09
CA ASP A 520 5.95 -12.38 -8.65
C ASP A 520 5.01 -13.57 -8.38
N ASN A 521 4.85 -13.95 -7.11
CA ASN A 521 4.10 -15.12 -6.64
C ASN A 521 2.56 -14.99 -6.81
N ILE A 522 2.07 -14.40 -7.89
CA ILE A 522 0.65 -14.05 -8.09
C ILE A 522 -0.24 -15.29 -8.27
N GLY A 523 0.33 -16.46 -8.62
CA GLY A 523 -0.33 -17.77 -8.45
C GLY A 523 -0.71 -18.14 -6.99
N LYS A 524 -0.51 -17.22 -6.03
CA LYS A 524 -0.97 -17.29 -4.64
C LYS A 524 -2.08 -16.29 -4.28
N THR A 525 -2.52 -15.41 -5.19
CA THR A 525 -3.73 -14.62 -4.94
C THR A 525 -4.95 -15.49 -5.18
N ARG A 526 -5.98 -15.35 -4.33
CA ARG A 526 -7.22 -16.12 -4.44
C ARG A 526 -7.86 -15.94 -5.82
N TRP A 527 -7.93 -14.70 -6.31
CA TRP A 527 -8.43 -14.39 -7.66
C TRP A 527 -7.69 -15.16 -8.75
N ALA A 528 -6.35 -15.13 -8.79
CA ALA A 528 -5.61 -15.83 -9.85
C ALA A 528 -5.81 -17.35 -9.80
N GLN A 529 -5.96 -17.94 -8.60
CA GLN A 529 -6.26 -19.36 -8.44
C GLN A 529 -7.68 -19.72 -8.90
N GLU A 530 -8.66 -18.86 -8.63
CA GLU A 530 -10.02 -18.98 -9.19
C GLU A 530 -10.00 -18.88 -10.71
N GLN A 531 -9.28 -17.92 -11.29
CA GLN A 531 -9.24 -17.75 -12.76
C GLN A 531 -8.51 -18.92 -13.46
N ILE A 532 -7.46 -19.49 -12.86
CA ILE A 532 -6.82 -20.73 -13.35
C ILE A 532 -7.80 -21.91 -13.31
N SER A 533 -8.57 -22.05 -12.23
CA SER A 533 -9.58 -23.11 -12.09
C SER A 533 -10.70 -22.95 -13.12
N LEU A 534 -11.23 -21.74 -13.25
CA LEU A 534 -12.30 -21.39 -14.20
C LEU A 534 -11.88 -21.61 -15.66
N ARG A 535 -10.65 -21.23 -16.05
CA ARG A 535 -10.08 -21.57 -17.38
C ARG A 535 -10.10 -23.07 -17.66
N SER A 536 -9.87 -23.92 -16.64
CA SER A 536 -9.89 -25.38 -16.80
C SER A 536 -11.30 -25.97 -16.89
N TRP A 537 -12.32 -25.29 -16.33
CA TRP A 537 -13.73 -25.68 -16.44
C TRP A 537 -14.32 -25.28 -17.80
N ILE A 538 -14.00 -24.09 -18.31
CA ILE A 538 -14.45 -23.62 -19.64
C ILE A 538 -13.81 -24.44 -20.77
N ASN A 539 -12.53 -24.84 -20.63
CA ASN A 539 -11.79 -25.58 -21.66
C ASN A 539 -11.24 -26.93 -21.15
N PRO A 540 -12.09 -27.93 -20.89
CA PRO A 540 -11.70 -29.22 -20.31
C PRO A 540 -10.94 -30.09 -21.33
N GLY A 541 -9.64 -29.85 -21.45
CA GLY A 541 -8.74 -30.57 -22.35
C GLY A 541 -7.51 -29.76 -22.79
N VAL A 542 -7.55 -28.42 -22.69
CA VAL A 542 -6.42 -27.56 -23.03
C VAL A 542 -5.55 -27.35 -21.78
N GLY A 543 -4.49 -28.17 -21.64
CA GLY A 543 -3.55 -28.05 -20.53
C GLY A 543 -2.78 -26.73 -20.57
N TRP A 544 -3.11 -25.79 -19.70
CA TRP A 544 -2.44 -24.48 -19.64
C TRP A 544 -1.02 -24.59 -19.07
N SER A 545 -0.03 -24.42 -19.95
CA SER A 545 1.37 -24.19 -19.56
C SER A 545 1.64 -22.68 -19.40
N PRO A 546 2.13 -22.20 -18.24
CA PRO A 546 2.49 -20.78 -18.06
C PRO A 546 3.57 -20.27 -19.03
N SER A 547 4.41 -21.17 -19.55
CA SER A 547 5.62 -20.87 -20.33
C SER A 547 5.38 -20.42 -21.77
N SER A 548 4.14 -20.47 -22.29
CA SER A 548 3.85 -20.08 -23.69
C SER A 548 3.95 -18.56 -23.95
N ALA A 549 4.38 -17.77 -22.96
CA ALA A 549 4.69 -16.35 -23.07
C ALA A 549 6.20 -16.03 -22.88
N GLU A 550 7.05 -17.03 -22.59
CA GLU A 550 8.48 -16.81 -22.29
C GLU A 550 9.36 -16.82 -23.57
N ASP A 551 8.95 -17.50 -24.64
CA ASP A 551 9.74 -17.67 -25.88
C ASP A 551 9.94 -16.41 -26.74
N THR A 552 9.38 -15.26 -26.36
CA THR A 552 9.56 -13.96 -27.07
C THR A 552 10.16 -12.84 -26.24
N LEU A 553 10.44 -13.05 -24.94
CA LEU A 553 11.05 -12.04 -24.07
C LEU A 553 12.32 -12.58 -23.39
N SER A 554 13.44 -12.48 -24.11
CA SER A 554 14.76 -12.62 -23.50
C SER A 554 14.96 -11.57 -22.40
N PRO A 555 15.34 -11.95 -21.16
CA PRO A 555 15.44 -11.01 -20.05
C PRO A 555 16.61 -10.05 -20.26
N VAL A 556 16.30 -8.82 -20.67
CA VAL A 556 17.25 -7.71 -20.67
C VAL A 556 17.52 -7.30 -19.23
N VAL A 557 18.46 -8.00 -18.58
CA VAL A 557 18.95 -7.67 -17.24
C VAL A 557 19.50 -6.25 -17.27
N ALA A 558 18.75 -5.32 -16.71
CA ALA A 558 19.07 -3.90 -16.67
C ALA A 558 20.25 -3.62 -15.72
N THR A 559 21.47 -3.94 -16.17
CA THR A 559 22.70 -3.50 -15.50
C THR A 559 22.73 -1.96 -15.49
N PRO A 560 22.98 -1.31 -14.33
CA PRO A 560 23.04 0.14 -14.28
C PRO A 560 24.15 0.67 -15.19
N PRO A 561 23.92 1.76 -15.94
CA PRO A 561 24.85 2.23 -16.96
C PRO A 561 26.18 2.65 -16.33
N GLN A 562 27.27 1.99 -16.73
CA GLN A 562 28.61 2.39 -16.34
C GLN A 562 29.03 3.61 -17.16
N CYS A 563 29.15 4.78 -16.51
CA CYS A 563 29.63 6.01 -17.13
C CYS A 563 31.07 5.85 -17.65
N THR A 564 31.20 5.55 -18.95
CA THR A 564 32.46 5.57 -19.69
C THR A 564 32.55 6.88 -20.47
N VAL A 565 33.42 7.79 -20.01
CA VAL A 565 33.61 9.10 -20.65
C VAL A 565 34.64 8.97 -21.77
N THR A 566 34.16 8.82 -23.00
CA THR A 566 34.97 8.96 -24.22
C THR A 566 34.47 10.17 -25.00
N GLY A 567 35.16 11.30 -24.89
CA GLY A 567 34.76 12.55 -25.53
C GLY A 567 35.31 12.70 -26.96
N SER A 568 34.48 13.21 -27.87
CA SER A 568 34.90 13.84 -29.12
C SER A 568 34.05 15.10 -29.32
N VAL A 569 34.70 16.27 -29.36
CA VAL A 569 34.03 17.58 -29.49
C VAL A 569 33.57 17.80 -30.94
N GLN A 570 32.36 18.30 -31.11
CA GLN A 570 31.94 19.07 -32.29
C GLN A 570 30.85 20.08 -31.87
N ASP A 571 31.05 21.35 -32.25
CA ASP A 571 30.17 22.46 -31.89
C ASP A 571 28.88 22.49 -32.73
N GLY A 572 27.77 22.95 -32.13
CA GLY A 572 26.46 22.96 -32.79
C GLY A 572 25.33 23.52 -31.93
N SER A 573 25.45 24.75 -31.44
CA SER A 573 24.43 25.39 -30.59
C SER A 573 23.26 25.97 -31.39
N PRO A 574 22.00 25.60 -31.09
CA PRO A 574 20.84 26.46 -31.29
C PRO A 574 20.56 27.27 -30.01
N VAL A 575 20.28 28.57 -30.16
CA VAL A 575 19.82 29.42 -29.06
C VAL A 575 18.31 29.24 -28.89
N LEU A 576 17.85 28.94 -27.68
CA LEU A 576 16.42 29.00 -27.32
C LEU A 576 16.13 30.34 -26.64
N ASP A 577 15.28 31.14 -27.27
CA ASP A 577 14.98 32.51 -26.88
C ASP A 577 13.75 32.55 -25.95
N PHE A 578 13.93 33.04 -24.72
CA PHE A 578 12.88 33.05 -23.69
C PHE A 578 12.07 34.35 -23.73
N GLY A 579 11.14 34.43 -24.68
CA GLY A 579 10.21 35.54 -24.85
C GLY A 579 9.19 35.65 -23.70
N TYR A 580 9.57 36.32 -22.61
CA TYR A 580 8.61 36.83 -21.62
C TYR A 580 7.75 37.93 -22.27
N MET A 581 6.42 37.75 -22.29
CA MET A 581 5.48 38.87 -22.47
C MET A 581 4.70 39.12 -21.18
N VAL A 582 4.79 40.36 -20.71
CA VAL A 582 3.96 40.94 -19.66
C VAL A 582 3.11 42.03 -20.29
N GLY A 583 1.78 41.90 -20.21
CA GLY A 583 0.81 42.96 -20.49
C GLY A 583 -0.27 42.86 -19.40
N SER A 584 -0.45 43.88 -18.57
CA SER A 584 -1.19 45.13 -18.84
C SER A 584 -2.69 44.92 -18.61
#